data_AF-A0A448XNM2-F1
#
_entry.id   AF-A0A448XNM2-F1
#
_cell.length_a   1.000
_cell.length_b   1.000
_cell.length_c   1.000
_cell.angle_alpha   90.00
_cell.angle_beta   90.00
_cell.angle_gamma   90.00
#
_symmetry.space_group_name_H-M   'P 1'
#
loop_
_entity.id
_entity.type
_entity.pdbx_description
1 polymer ?
#
loop_
_entity_poly.entity_id
_entity_poly.type
_entity_poly.pdbx_seq_one_letter_code
_entity_poly.pdbx_strand_id
1 'polypeptide(L)'
;MFSADGEEVPFKTRVRLDGPVEAWLGDVEEAMRRTLREMLRDCRSPLKKAATKREKLVREWPGQLSITSSQIQWTADVTRALQLVSLRRKPAYCT
;
A
#
# COMPACT_ATOMS: atom_id res chain seq x y z
N MET A 1 -8.53 13.78 6.29
CA MET A 1 -8.52 14.19 4.87
C MET A 1 -9.71 13.55 4.18
N PHE A 2 -10.37 14.31 3.31
CA PHE A 2 -11.55 13.86 2.57
C PHE A 2 -11.21 13.84 1.08
N SER A 3 -11.53 12.75 0.39
CA SER A 3 -11.39 12.66 -1.06
C SER A 3 -12.63 13.22 -1.78
N ALA A 4 -12.48 13.52 -3.07
CA ALA A 4 -13.61 13.90 -3.92
C ALA A 4 -14.64 12.76 -4.09
N ASP A 5 -14.20 11.52 -3.91
CA ASP A 5 -15.03 10.31 -4.00
C ASP A 5 -15.76 9.97 -2.68
N GLY A 6 -15.64 10.85 -1.67
CA GLY A 6 -16.32 10.68 -0.38
C GLY A 6 -15.60 9.77 0.61
N GLU A 7 -14.34 9.41 0.36
CA GLU A 7 -13.53 8.66 1.33
C GLU A 7 -12.96 9.58 2.41
N GLU A 8 -12.99 9.14 3.65
CA GLU A 8 -12.36 9.82 4.77
C GLU A 8 -11.17 9.02 5.31
N VAL A 9 -10.04 9.70 5.49
CA VAL A 9 -8.87 9.14 6.17
C VAL A 9 -8.41 10.07 7.29
N PRO A 10 -8.42 9.65 8.56
CA PRO A 10 -7.94 10.48 9.66
C PRO A 10 -6.41 10.56 9.64
N PHE A 11 -5.86 11.74 9.96
CA PHE A 11 -4.41 11.86 10.14
C PHE A 11 -3.96 11.13 11.39
N LYS A 12 -2.86 10.40 11.30
CA LYS A 12 -2.24 9.74 12.46
C LYS A 12 -1.56 10.71 13.42
N THR A 13 -1.27 11.92 12.95
CA THR A 13 -0.58 12.97 13.71
C THR A 13 -1.25 14.31 13.49
N ARG A 14 -1.35 15.12 14.56
CA ARG A 14 -1.84 16.49 14.45
C ARG A 14 -0.83 17.37 13.73
N VAL A 15 -1.34 18.30 12.92
CA VAL A 15 -0.55 19.32 12.23
C VAL A 15 -0.89 20.67 12.85
N ARG A 16 0.14 21.50 13.11
CA ARG A 16 -0.05 22.84 13.68
C ARG A 16 -0.20 23.84 12.53
N LEU A 17 -1.33 24.56 12.51
CA LEU A 17 -1.65 25.52 11.46
C LEU A 17 -1.27 26.93 11.93
N ASP A 18 0.03 27.16 12.08
CA ASP A 18 0.58 28.40 12.62
C ASP A 18 1.79 28.88 11.80
N GLY A 19 1.93 30.19 11.64
CA GLY A 19 2.95 30.80 10.78
C GLY A 19 2.58 30.88 9.28
N PRO A 20 3.58 31.00 8.39
CA PRO A 20 3.37 31.15 6.95
C PRO A 20 2.57 30.00 6.34
N VAL A 21 1.67 30.34 5.40
CA VAL A 21 0.74 29.37 4.80
C VAL A 21 1.44 28.24 4.06
N GLU A 22 2.49 28.55 3.33
CA GLU A 22 3.28 27.59 2.56
C GLU A 22 3.97 26.58 3.49
N ALA A 23 4.34 27.00 4.70
CA ALA A 23 5.01 26.13 5.67
C ALA A 23 4.02 25.09 6.22
N TRP A 24 2.88 25.52 6.79
CA TRP A 24 1.94 24.56 7.36
C TRP A 24 1.20 23.75 6.29
N LEU A 25 1.04 24.26 5.05
CA LEU A 25 0.53 23.46 3.93
C LEU A 25 1.50 22.32 3.60
N GLY A 26 2.80 22.59 3.59
CA GLY A 26 3.82 21.55 3.44
C GLY A 26 3.75 20.48 4.54
N ASP A 27 3.54 20.90 5.79
CA ASP A 27 3.37 19.97 6.91
C ASP A 27 2.09 19.12 6.78
N VAL A 28 1.00 19.70 6.28
CA VAL A 28 -0.24 18.98 5.97
C VAL A 28 0.00 17.93 4.90
N GLU A 29 0.68 18.25 3.80
CA GLU A 29 1.02 17.29 2.75
C GLU A 29 1.90 16.15 3.27
N GLU A 30 2.91 16.47 4.08
CA GLU A 30 3.78 15.45 4.67
C GLU A 30 2.99 14.53 5.63
N ALA A 31 2.06 15.09 6.41
CA ALA A 31 1.17 14.32 7.26
C ALA A 31 0.24 13.40 6.46
N MET A 32 -0.28 13.85 5.31
CA MET A 32 -1.04 13.01 4.36
C MET A 32 -0.20 11.82 3.90
N ARG A 33 1.01 12.08 3.37
CA ARG A 33 1.92 11.06 2.84
C ARG A 33 2.35 10.06 3.91
N ARG A 34 2.71 10.54 5.11
CA ARG A 34 3.08 9.67 6.25
C ARG A 34 1.91 8.78 6.67
N THR A 35 0.72 9.35 6.82
CA THR A 35 -0.49 8.61 7.21
C THR A 35 -0.77 7.46 6.23
N LEU A 36 -0.80 7.76 4.92
CA LEU A 36 -1.04 6.75 3.88
C LEU A 36 0.06 5.69 3.84
N ARG A 37 1.34 6.08 3.99
CA ARG A 37 2.47 5.14 4.00
C ARG A 37 2.38 4.15 5.16
N GLU A 38 2.00 4.61 6.34
CA GLU A 38 1.82 3.73 7.49
C GLU A 38 0.61 2.81 7.31
N MET A 39 -0.55 3.36 6.93
CA MET A 39 -1.75 2.56 6.70
C MET A 39 -1.55 1.52 5.58
N LEU A 40 -0.74 1.82 4.55
CA LEU A 40 -0.42 0.86 3.50
C LEU A 40 0.33 -0.37 4.03
N ARG A 41 1.22 -0.19 5.02
CA ARG A 41 1.91 -1.33 5.67
C ARG A 41 0.91 -2.24 6.37
N ASP A 42 -0.04 -1.64 7.06
CA ASP A 42 -1.09 -2.34 7.80
C ASP A 42 -2.05 -3.08 6.84
N CYS A 43 -2.52 -2.39 5.79
CA CYS A 43 -3.37 -2.94 4.72
C CYS A 43 -2.72 -4.13 4.00
N ARG A 44 -1.39 -4.12 3.84
CA ARG A 44 -0.66 -5.20 3.17
C ARG A 44 -0.47 -6.43 4.06
N SER A 45 -0.53 -6.30 5.38
CA SER A 45 -0.27 -7.42 6.31
C SER A 45 -1.23 -8.62 6.09
N PRO A 46 -2.56 -8.43 5.98
CA PRO A 46 -3.51 -9.51 5.66
C PRO A 46 -3.28 -10.17 4.30
N LEU A 47 -2.83 -9.43 3.28
CA LEU A 47 -2.64 -9.94 1.91
C LEU A 47 -1.54 -10.99 1.81
N LYS A 48 -0.61 -11.04 2.77
CA LYS A 48 0.42 -12.08 2.82
C LYS A 48 -0.15 -13.48 3.12
N LYS A 49 -1.37 -13.55 3.68
CA LYS A 49 -2.03 -14.81 3.98
C LYS A 49 -2.91 -15.20 2.79
N ALA A 50 -2.66 -16.39 2.22
CA ALA A 50 -3.40 -16.91 1.07
C ALA A 50 -4.93 -17.04 1.31
N ALA A 51 -5.36 -17.10 2.58
CA ALA A 51 -6.77 -17.24 2.97
C ALA A 51 -7.54 -15.90 3.07
N THR A 52 -6.90 -14.75 2.90
CA THR A 52 -7.59 -13.46 3.05
C THR A 52 -8.52 -13.22 1.86
N LYS A 53 -9.83 -13.18 2.12
CA LYS A 53 -10.84 -12.79 1.10
C LYS A 53 -10.66 -11.34 0.71
N ARG A 54 -10.55 -11.06 -0.59
CA ARG A 54 -10.39 -9.69 -1.11
C ARG A 54 -11.58 -8.79 -0.79
N GLU A 55 -12.79 -9.35 -0.71
CA GLU A 55 -14.01 -8.61 -0.31
C GLU A 55 -13.84 -7.93 1.06
N LYS A 56 -13.14 -8.59 1.99
CA LYS A 56 -12.88 -8.05 3.32
C LYS A 56 -11.95 -6.83 3.25
N LEU A 57 -10.87 -6.91 2.46
CA LEU A 57 -9.95 -5.79 2.27
C LEU A 57 -10.64 -4.56 1.69
N VAL A 58 -11.46 -4.75 0.65
CA VAL A 58 -12.18 -3.65 -0.02
C VAL A 58 -13.16 -2.96 0.93
N ARG A 59 -13.75 -3.69 1.89
CA ARG A 59 -14.67 -3.11 2.89
C ARG A 59 -13.94 -2.43 4.05
N GLU A 60 -12.75 -2.89 4.41
CA GLU A 60 -12.04 -2.43 5.61
C GLU A 60 -11.06 -1.28 5.34
N TRP A 61 -10.56 -1.14 4.11
CA TRP A 61 -9.49 -0.21 3.78
C TRP A 61 -9.88 0.77 2.67
N PRO A 62 -9.43 2.04 2.75
CA PRO A 62 -9.60 3.01 1.68
C PRO A 62 -9.21 2.44 0.31
N GLY A 63 -9.97 2.79 -0.72
CA GLY A 63 -9.86 2.26 -2.08
C GLY A 63 -8.44 2.38 -2.63
N GLN A 64 -7.82 3.56 -2.47
CA GLN A 64 -6.45 3.80 -2.91
C GLN A 64 -5.45 2.81 -2.26
N LEU A 65 -5.60 2.54 -0.95
CA LEU A 65 -4.73 1.61 -0.22
C LEU A 65 -4.98 0.17 -0.63
N SER A 66 -6.25 -0.22 -0.78
CA SER A 66 -6.68 -1.55 -1.24
C SER A 66 -6.13 -1.89 -2.63
N ILE A 67 -6.21 -0.94 -3.56
CA ILE A 67 -5.70 -1.10 -4.93
C ILE A 67 -4.16 -1.19 -4.91
N THR A 68 -3.51 -0.25 -4.24
CA THR A 68 -2.04 -0.18 -4.18
C THR A 68 -1.45 -1.43 -3.53
N SER A 69 -2.02 -1.89 -2.41
CA SER A 69 -1.55 -3.10 -1.72
C SER A 69 -1.74 -4.36 -2.58
N SER A 70 -2.84 -4.46 -3.31
CA SER A 70 -3.12 -5.54 -4.25
C SER A 70 -2.14 -5.56 -5.42
N GLN A 71 -1.81 -4.40 -5.99
CA GLN A 71 -0.83 -4.28 -7.06
C GLN A 71 0.57 -4.72 -6.58
N ILE A 72 1.00 -4.26 -5.40
CA ILE A 72 2.28 -4.67 -4.81
C ILE A 72 2.35 -6.20 -4.64
N GLN A 73 1.27 -6.81 -4.10
CA GLN A 73 1.23 -8.26 -3.90
C GLN A 73 1.26 -9.01 -5.23
N TRP A 74 0.46 -8.59 -6.21
CA TRP A 74 0.42 -9.19 -7.54
C TRP A 74 1.79 -9.12 -8.24
N THR A 75 2.44 -7.95 -8.23
CA THR A 75 3.77 -7.79 -8.82
C THR A 75 4.80 -8.71 -8.15
N ALA A 76 4.75 -8.86 -6.83
CA ALA A 76 5.64 -9.77 -6.10
C ALA A 76 5.41 -11.24 -6.50
N ASP A 77 4.15 -11.66 -6.65
CA ASP A 77 3.80 -13.03 -7.01
C ASP A 77 4.17 -13.36 -8.46
N VAL A 78 3.94 -12.42 -9.40
CA VAL A 78 4.36 -12.56 -10.80
C VAL A 78 5.89 -12.63 -10.90
N THR A 79 6.61 -11.77 -10.16
CA THR A 79 8.08 -11.80 -10.11
C THR A 79 8.58 -13.16 -9.62
N ARG A 80 7.98 -13.69 -8.55
CA ARG A 80 8.34 -15.02 -8.01
C ARG A 80 8.05 -16.13 -9.03
N ALA A 81 6.90 -16.08 -9.70
CA ALA A 81 6.53 -17.06 -10.72
C ALA A 81 7.54 -17.06 -11.89
N LEU A 82 7.93 -15.88 -12.38
CA LEU A 82 8.93 -15.74 -13.44
C LEU A 82 10.30 -16.27 -13.01
N GLN A 83 10.73 -15.99 -11.78
CA GLN A 83 11.97 -16.53 -11.22
C GLN A 83 11.93 -18.07 -11.16
N LEU A 84 10.85 -18.67 -10.66
CA LEU A 84 10.69 -20.12 -10.60
C LEU A 84 10.77 -20.78 -11.98
N VAL A 85 10.15 -20.17 -12.99
CA VAL A 85 10.24 -20.66 -14.39
C VAL A 85 11.67 -20.54 -14.92
N SER A 86 12.36 -19.44 -14.63
CA SER A 86 13.76 -19.24 -15.03
C SER A 86 14.70 -20.28 -14.41
N LEU A 87 14.56 -20.57 -13.11
CA LEU A 87 15.36 -21.60 -12.44
C LEU A 87 15.15 -23.00 -13.05
N ARG A 88 13.90 -23.35 -13.40
CA ARG A 88 13.57 -24.64 -14.04
C ARG A 88 14.16 -24.80 -15.45
N ARG A 89 14.52 -23.70 -16.11
CA ARG A 89 15.11 -23.70 -17.46
C ARG A 89 16.64 -23.84 -17.47
N LYS A 90 17.32 -23.85 -16.31
CA LYS A 90 18.74 -24.21 -16.28
C LYS A 90 18.87 -25.68 -16.69
N PRO A 91 19.60 -26.00 -17.77
CA PRO A 91 19.72 -27.38 -18.19
C PRO A 91 20.47 -28.15 -17.10
N ALA A 92 19.94 -29.33 -16.77
CA ALA A 92 20.58 -30.30 -15.89
C ALA A 92 21.84 -30.85 -16.60
N TYR A 93 22.92 -30.08 -16.59
CA TYR A 93 24.24 -30.61 -16.91
C TYR A 93 25.12 -30.49 -15.67
N CYS A 94 25.69 -31.65 -15.29
CA CYS A 94 26.72 -31.89 -14.28
C CYS A 94 26.23 -32.31 -12.87
N THR A 95 25.88 -33.60 -12.76
CA THR A 95 26.48 -34.54 -11.79
C THR A 95 26.69 -35.87 -12.50
#